data_AF-A0A7R9QBS5-F1
#
_entry.id   AF-A0A7R9QBS5-F1
#
_cell.length_a   1.000
_cell.length_b   1.000
_cell.length_c   1.000
_cell.angle_alpha   90.00
_cell.angle_beta   90.00
_cell.angle_gamma   90.00
#
_symmetry.space_group_name_H-M   'P 1'
#
loop_
_entity.id
_entity.type
_entity.pdbx_description
1 polymer ?
#
loop_
_entity_poly.entity_id
_entity_poly.type
_entity_poly.pdbx_seq_one_letter_code
_entity_poly.pdbx_strand_id
1 'polypeptide(L)'
;YNREGNHFTLPDGTTAKERLERLSRQAGALRHWSVVRYCSSILQKLVDSISPYITSILVSGKQITVGTYGHKEVAIDHPRTPKEIHELLYDVIREPYDAVLQQEIILYVGRLISTTPHLFDGIVKIRVGSFVEAMKFYLSFKNEKQTTLESLAPSQVRRVLYKVLTDTDLEPRERRLIEGALGRTPKHFYDKVWVVLGRTHAGLTVCGQHMASGPTITMMSQNELNFITKVENFLCQISSPEYRAMVVERNPELVFKDLTPVDLDSLIKGAVNRYNTDREEMVGIADFYCETKGQTSAYMARTVLDNLLHFSAPECRIT
;
A
#
# COMPACT_ATOMS: atom_id res chain seq x y z
N TYR A 1 -27.87 14.46 -34.94
CA TYR A 1 -27.05 14.53 -33.71
C TYR A 1 -27.56 13.48 -32.74
N ASN A 2 -26.93 12.31 -32.71
CA ASN A 2 -27.25 11.29 -31.71
C ASN A 2 -26.82 11.83 -30.34
N ARG A 3 -27.77 12.04 -29.43
CA ARG A 3 -27.47 12.46 -28.07
C ARG A 3 -26.94 11.24 -27.32
N GLU A 4 -25.64 11.16 -27.12
CA GLU A 4 -25.00 10.04 -26.40
C GLU A 4 -24.71 10.42 -24.94
N GLY A 5 -24.47 9.39 -24.10
CA GLY A 5 -24.08 9.56 -22.70
C GLY A 5 -25.09 10.34 -21.86
N ASN A 6 -24.61 11.32 -21.09
CA ASN A 6 -25.41 12.11 -20.15
C ASN A 6 -26.60 12.84 -20.79
N HIS A 7 -26.49 13.18 -22.08
CA HIS A 7 -27.52 13.91 -22.82
C HIS A 7 -28.52 12.99 -23.54
N PHE A 8 -28.33 11.67 -23.46
CA PHE A 8 -29.27 10.71 -24.02
C PHE A 8 -30.67 10.91 -23.42
N THR A 9 -31.65 11.13 -24.30
CA THR A 9 -33.05 11.35 -23.92
C THR A 9 -33.81 10.04 -23.92
N LEU A 10 -34.51 9.78 -22.82
CA LEU A 10 -35.36 8.62 -22.64
C LEU A 10 -36.75 8.85 -23.25
N PRO A 11 -37.57 7.80 -23.44
CA PRO A 11 -38.91 7.90 -24.02
C PRO A 11 -39.87 8.83 -23.25
N ASP A 12 -39.60 9.10 -21.98
CA ASP A 12 -40.38 10.00 -21.12
C ASP A 12 -39.94 11.47 -21.21
N GLY A 13 -39.02 11.80 -22.11
CA GLY A 13 -38.50 13.16 -22.33
C GLY A 13 -37.40 13.59 -21.36
N THR A 14 -37.07 12.78 -20.35
CA THR A 14 -35.97 13.07 -19.40
C THR A 14 -34.62 12.65 -19.94
N THR A 15 -33.54 13.28 -19.46
CA THR A 15 -32.17 12.85 -19.79
C THR A 15 -31.66 11.76 -18.84
N ALA A 16 -30.72 10.94 -19.31
CA ALA A 16 -30.03 9.96 -18.48
C ALA A 16 -29.41 10.62 -17.23
N LYS A 17 -28.82 11.82 -17.39
CA LYS A 17 -28.30 12.63 -16.28
C LYS A 17 -29.37 12.95 -15.24
N GLU A 18 -30.51 13.49 -15.64
CA GLU A 18 -31.61 13.85 -14.72
C GLU A 18 -32.12 12.63 -13.95
N ARG A 19 -32.21 11.47 -14.61
CA ARG A 19 -32.63 10.22 -13.98
C ARG A 19 -31.62 9.72 -12.95
N LEU A 20 -30.32 9.77 -13.27
CA LEU A 20 -29.25 9.40 -12.34
C LEU A 20 -29.18 10.36 -11.14
N GLU A 21 -29.38 11.67 -11.36
CA GLU A 21 -29.45 12.65 -10.27
C GLU A 21 -30.67 12.44 -9.37
N ARG A 22 -31.83 12.09 -9.95
CA ARG A 22 -33.03 11.73 -9.17
C ARG A 22 -32.81 10.44 -8.38
N LEU A 23 -32.25 9.41 -9.01
CA LEU A 23 -31.94 8.14 -8.36
C LEU A 23 -30.94 8.33 -7.21
N SER A 24 -29.88 9.12 -7.43
CA SER A 24 -28.90 9.46 -6.40
C SER A 24 -29.54 10.14 -5.18
N ARG A 25 -30.46 11.09 -5.39
CA ARG A 25 -31.20 11.74 -4.30
C ARG A 25 -32.09 10.77 -3.53
N GLN A 26 -32.85 9.91 -4.23
CA GLN A 26 -33.70 8.89 -3.61
C GLN A 26 -32.89 7.86 -2.82
N ALA A 27 -31.80 7.37 -3.41
CA ALA A 27 -30.86 6.46 -2.75
C ALA A 27 -30.25 7.08 -1.49
N GLY A 28 -29.90 8.37 -1.53
CA GLY A 28 -29.43 9.12 -0.36
C GLY A 28 -30.47 9.18 0.76
N ALA A 29 -31.74 9.44 0.43
CA ALA A 29 -32.83 9.45 1.41
C ALA A 29 -33.07 8.06 2.04
N LEU A 30 -32.93 7.00 1.24
CA LEU A 30 -33.07 5.61 1.67
C LEU A 30 -31.78 5.00 2.25
N ARG A 31 -30.67 5.76 2.28
CA ARG A 31 -29.35 5.31 2.76
C ARG A 31 -28.74 4.16 1.96
N HIS A 32 -29.06 4.05 0.66
CA HIS A 32 -28.42 3.12 -0.27
C HIS A 32 -27.12 3.72 -0.82
N TRP A 33 -26.06 3.68 0.00
CA TRP A 33 -24.81 4.41 -0.29
C TRP A 33 -24.06 3.90 -1.52
N SER A 34 -24.11 2.60 -1.82
CA SER A 34 -23.50 2.04 -3.03
C SER A 34 -24.11 2.66 -4.29
N VAL A 35 -25.44 2.83 -4.33
CA VAL A 35 -26.14 3.49 -5.45
C VAL A 35 -25.77 4.97 -5.53
N VAL A 36 -25.64 5.66 -4.39
CA VAL A 36 -25.20 7.07 -4.36
C VAL A 36 -23.80 7.22 -4.96
N ARG A 37 -22.86 6.36 -4.57
CA ARG A 37 -21.49 6.36 -5.10
C ARG A 37 -21.46 6.00 -6.58
N TYR A 38 -22.18 4.95 -6.99
CA TYR A 38 -22.27 4.56 -8.39
C TYR A 38 -22.79 5.70 -9.27
N CYS A 39 -23.92 6.30 -8.90
CA CYS A 39 -24.47 7.44 -9.65
C CYS A 39 -23.49 8.62 -9.69
N SER A 40 -22.78 8.90 -8.58
CA SER A 40 -21.79 9.98 -8.52
C SER A 40 -20.58 9.70 -9.41
N SER A 41 -20.17 8.44 -9.52
CA SER A 41 -19.10 8.02 -10.43
C SER A 41 -19.49 8.17 -11.89
N ILE A 42 -20.67 7.69 -12.29
CA ILE A 42 -21.14 7.78 -13.67
C ILE A 42 -21.33 9.24 -14.09
N LEU A 43 -21.82 10.07 -13.18
CA LEU A 43 -21.94 11.52 -13.38
C LEU A 43 -20.61 12.27 -13.23
N GLN A 44 -19.51 11.56 -12.96
CA GLN A 44 -18.17 12.09 -12.75
C GLN A 44 -18.12 13.30 -11.80
N LYS A 45 -18.79 13.20 -10.65
CA LYS A 45 -18.89 14.28 -9.67
C LYS A 45 -17.60 14.47 -8.89
N LEU A 46 -17.04 15.68 -8.93
CA LEU A 46 -15.94 16.09 -8.06
C LEU A 46 -16.46 16.73 -6.78
N VAL A 47 -15.83 16.45 -5.64
CA VAL A 47 -16.09 17.18 -4.39
C VAL A 47 -15.37 18.53 -4.38
N ASP A 48 -16.11 19.60 -4.03
CA ASP A 48 -15.64 20.99 -4.16
C ASP A 48 -14.37 21.31 -3.33
N SER A 49 -14.17 20.63 -2.20
CA SER A 49 -13.11 20.93 -1.23
C SER A 49 -11.97 19.91 -1.21
N ILE A 50 -11.67 19.22 -2.31
CA ILE A 50 -10.59 18.20 -2.31
C ILE A 50 -9.18 18.82 -2.22
N SER A 51 -8.94 19.94 -2.90
CA SER A 51 -7.61 20.55 -3.02
C SER A 51 -6.96 20.92 -1.69
N PRO A 52 -7.67 21.54 -0.71
CA PRO A 52 -7.08 21.82 0.61
C PRO A 52 -6.56 20.57 1.32
N TYR A 53 -7.27 19.44 1.22
CA TYR A 53 -6.85 18.20 1.87
C TYR A 53 -5.65 17.56 1.18
N ILE A 54 -5.56 17.64 -0.15
CA ILE A 54 -4.35 17.23 -0.88
C ILE A 54 -3.16 18.09 -0.44
N THR A 55 -3.34 19.41 -0.38
CA THR A 55 -2.30 20.33 0.10
C THR A 55 -1.86 19.98 1.53
N SER A 56 -2.78 19.69 2.45
CA SER A 56 -2.46 19.23 3.82
C SER A 56 -1.57 17.99 3.86
N ILE A 57 -1.79 17.03 2.95
CA ILE A 57 -0.97 15.82 2.84
C ILE A 57 0.45 16.19 2.37
N LEU A 58 0.55 17.02 1.33
CA LEU A 58 1.84 17.43 0.74
C LEU A 58 2.68 18.27 1.71
N VAL A 59 2.09 19.27 2.37
CA VAL A 59 2.82 20.14 3.32
C VAL A 59 3.28 19.39 4.56
N SER A 60 2.65 18.24 4.87
CA SER A 60 3.10 17.34 5.95
C SER A 60 4.28 16.45 5.55
N GLY A 61 4.89 16.70 4.39
CA GLY A 61 6.06 15.97 3.90
C GLY A 61 5.74 14.58 3.35
N LYS A 62 4.47 14.31 3.01
CA LYS A 62 4.03 13.04 2.43
C LYS A 62 3.83 13.19 0.92
N GLN A 63 4.02 12.10 0.19
CA GLN A 63 3.59 12.00 -1.21
C GLN A 63 2.18 11.43 -1.27
N ILE A 64 1.42 11.71 -2.32
CA ILE A 64 0.09 11.11 -2.55
C ILE A 64 -0.02 10.57 -3.97
N THR A 65 -0.68 9.42 -4.13
CA THR A 65 -1.03 8.84 -5.43
C THR A 65 -2.50 8.44 -5.49
N VAL A 66 -3.08 8.53 -6.68
CA VAL A 66 -4.42 8.02 -7.00
C VAL A 66 -4.34 6.96 -8.09
N GLY A 67 -5.20 5.96 -8.03
CA GLY A 67 -5.19 4.83 -8.98
C GLY A 67 -5.76 3.56 -8.37
N THR A 68 -5.98 2.54 -9.21
CA THR A 68 -6.51 1.25 -8.74
C THR A 68 -5.40 0.39 -8.14
N TYR A 69 -5.69 -0.27 -7.02
CA TYR A 69 -4.74 -1.16 -6.35
C TYR A 69 -4.23 -2.27 -7.31
N GLY A 70 -2.93 -2.55 -7.27
CA GLY A 70 -2.28 -3.52 -8.18
C GLY A 70 -2.14 -3.05 -9.64
N HIS A 71 -2.56 -1.83 -9.96
CA HIS A 71 -2.48 -1.24 -11.29
C HIS A 71 -1.72 0.08 -11.30
N LYS A 72 -1.79 0.82 -12.41
CA LYS A 72 -1.14 2.11 -12.57
C LYS A 72 -1.70 3.10 -11.53
N GLU A 73 -0.80 3.71 -10.78
CA GLU A 73 -1.07 4.87 -9.93
C GLU A 73 -0.36 6.11 -10.47
N VAL A 74 -0.93 7.29 -10.23
CA VAL A 74 -0.37 8.58 -10.63
C VAL A 74 -0.11 9.42 -9.39
N ALA A 75 1.10 9.94 -9.28
CA ALA A 75 1.49 10.83 -8.19
C ALA A 75 0.90 12.23 -8.38
N ILE A 76 0.44 12.80 -7.27
CA ILE A 76 0.10 14.21 -7.13
C ILE A 76 1.20 14.79 -6.24
N ASP A 77 2.21 15.36 -6.86
CA ASP A 77 3.45 15.87 -6.26
C ASP A 77 3.41 17.38 -5.98
N HIS A 78 2.42 18.07 -6.52
CA HIS A 78 2.13 19.48 -6.29
C HIS A 78 0.60 19.69 -6.29
N PRO A 79 0.09 20.79 -5.70
CA PRO A 79 -1.32 21.14 -5.79
C PRO A 79 -1.75 21.27 -7.25
N ARG A 80 -2.80 20.54 -7.63
CA ARG A 80 -3.37 20.56 -8.98
C ARG A 80 -4.70 21.27 -9.02
N THR A 81 -5.09 21.73 -10.21
CA THR A 81 -6.40 22.34 -10.44
C THR A 81 -7.53 21.31 -10.25
N PRO A 82 -8.76 21.75 -9.93
CA PRO A 82 -9.90 20.83 -9.83
C PRO A 82 -10.12 20.00 -11.10
N LYS A 83 -9.84 20.57 -12.28
CA LYS A 83 -9.96 19.87 -13.56
C LYS A 83 -8.94 18.74 -13.69
N GLU A 84 -7.68 18.98 -13.37
CA GLU A 84 -6.64 17.94 -13.41
C GLU A 84 -6.92 16.84 -12.38
N ILE A 85 -7.42 17.19 -11.19
CA ILE A 85 -7.81 16.20 -10.18
C ILE A 85 -8.98 15.36 -10.68
N HIS A 86 -9.96 15.97 -11.34
CA HIS A 86 -11.09 15.28 -11.97
C HIS A 86 -10.61 14.28 -13.03
N GLU A 87 -9.75 14.70 -13.97
CA GLU A 87 -9.16 13.84 -15.00
C GLU A 87 -8.40 12.67 -14.36
N LEU A 88 -7.57 12.92 -13.34
CA LEU A 88 -6.86 11.86 -12.62
C LEU A 88 -7.80 10.84 -11.97
N LEU A 89 -8.88 11.29 -11.34
CA LEU A 89 -9.81 10.41 -10.63
C LEU A 89 -10.64 9.54 -11.58
N TYR A 90 -11.03 10.07 -12.74
CA TYR A 90 -11.95 9.38 -13.66
C TYR A 90 -11.27 8.71 -14.86
N ASP A 91 -10.04 9.10 -15.22
CA ASP A 91 -9.30 8.47 -16.32
C ASP A 91 -8.33 7.37 -15.85
N VAL A 92 -7.84 7.45 -14.60
CA VAL A 92 -6.87 6.48 -14.05
C VAL A 92 -7.54 5.35 -13.29
N ILE A 93 -8.58 5.66 -12.51
CA ILE A 93 -9.27 4.69 -11.65
C ILE A 93 -10.29 3.94 -12.48
N ARG A 94 -10.14 2.61 -12.55
CA ARG A 94 -10.97 1.74 -13.40
C ARG A 94 -12.31 1.39 -12.77
N GLU A 95 -12.33 1.22 -11.45
CA GLU A 95 -13.51 0.78 -10.72
C GLU A 95 -14.40 1.97 -10.35
N PRO A 96 -15.70 1.97 -10.71
CA PRO A 96 -16.58 3.12 -10.51
C PRO A 96 -16.70 3.55 -9.04
N TYR A 97 -16.76 2.59 -8.12
CA TYR A 97 -16.87 2.91 -6.69
C TYR A 97 -15.58 3.52 -6.13
N ASP A 98 -14.42 3.05 -6.60
CA ASP A 98 -13.13 3.45 -6.09
C ASP A 98 -12.86 4.94 -6.39
N ALA A 99 -13.31 5.49 -7.52
CA ALA A 99 -13.13 6.92 -7.83
C ALA A 99 -13.80 7.83 -6.78
N VAL A 100 -14.98 7.43 -6.30
CA VAL A 100 -15.70 8.18 -5.25
C VAL A 100 -15.12 7.90 -3.86
N LEU A 101 -14.80 6.63 -3.57
CA LEU A 101 -14.18 6.25 -2.29
C LEU A 101 -12.81 6.90 -2.09
N GLN A 102 -11.99 7.01 -3.14
CA GLN A 102 -10.70 7.67 -3.05
C GLN A 102 -10.83 9.17 -2.76
N GLN A 103 -11.84 9.85 -3.31
CA GLN A 103 -12.15 11.23 -2.90
C GLN A 103 -12.50 11.31 -1.41
N GLU A 104 -13.40 10.45 -0.92
CA GLU A 104 -13.77 10.39 0.51
C GLU A 104 -12.54 10.15 1.41
N ILE A 105 -11.67 9.20 1.02
CA ILE A 105 -10.46 8.86 1.76
C ILE A 105 -9.46 10.02 1.75
N ILE A 106 -9.26 10.72 0.63
CA ILE A 106 -8.38 11.90 0.56
C ILE A 106 -8.83 12.96 1.57
N LEU A 107 -10.13 13.25 1.64
CA LEU A 107 -10.70 14.20 2.59
C LEU A 107 -10.41 13.78 4.04
N TYR A 108 -10.61 12.49 4.35
CA TYR A 108 -10.40 11.98 5.70
C TYR A 108 -8.92 11.90 6.08
N VAL A 109 -8.05 11.45 5.18
CA VAL A 109 -6.60 11.39 5.38
C VAL A 109 -6.04 12.79 5.54
N GLY A 110 -6.40 13.75 4.68
CA GLY A 110 -5.92 15.13 4.80
C GLY A 110 -6.31 15.76 6.14
N ARG A 111 -7.52 15.47 6.63
CA ARG A 111 -7.94 15.88 7.98
C ARG A 111 -7.13 15.19 9.07
N LEU A 112 -6.99 13.86 9.02
CA LEU A 112 -6.29 13.08 10.04
C LEU A 112 -4.80 13.41 10.11
N ILE A 113 -4.13 13.62 8.98
CA ILE A 113 -2.73 14.04 8.95
C ILE A 113 -2.56 15.39 9.64
N SER A 114 -3.49 16.33 9.40
CA SER A 114 -3.43 17.66 10.00
C SER A 114 -3.68 17.65 11.52
N THR A 115 -4.53 16.75 12.02
CA THR A 115 -4.92 16.71 13.44
C THR A 115 -4.14 15.69 14.27
N THR A 116 -3.64 14.63 13.64
CA THR A 116 -3.11 13.43 14.32
C THR A 116 -2.01 12.78 13.46
N PRO A 117 -0.91 13.52 13.16
CA PRO A 117 0.09 13.12 12.18
C PRO A 117 0.79 11.79 12.50
N HIS A 118 0.94 11.43 13.78
CA HIS A 118 1.60 10.19 14.22
C HIS A 118 0.92 8.91 13.71
N LEU A 119 -0.37 8.96 13.33
CA LEU A 119 -1.05 7.81 12.72
C LEU A 119 -0.43 7.40 11.38
N PHE A 120 0.35 8.29 10.76
CA PHE A 120 1.01 8.09 9.48
C PHE A 120 2.53 7.93 9.62
N ASP A 121 3.02 7.68 10.83
CA ASP A 121 4.42 7.32 11.06
C ASP A 121 4.78 6.04 10.30
N GLY A 122 5.90 6.08 9.58
CA GLY A 122 6.32 4.98 8.72
C GLY A 122 5.62 4.90 7.36
N ILE A 123 4.59 5.72 7.08
CA ILE A 123 3.95 5.81 5.77
C ILE A 123 4.45 7.08 5.08
N VAL A 124 5.35 6.96 4.10
CA VAL A 124 5.88 8.13 3.37
C VAL A 124 4.96 8.56 2.23
N LYS A 125 4.41 7.58 1.50
CA LYS A 125 3.53 7.80 0.34
C LYS A 125 2.12 7.30 0.63
N ILE A 126 1.17 8.21 0.63
CA ILE A 126 -0.28 7.95 0.75
C ILE A 126 -0.81 7.45 -0.59
N ARG A 127 -0.77 6.13 -0.78
CA ARG A 127 -1.36 5.47 -1.96
C ARG A 127 -2.83 5.23 -1.72
N VAL A 128 -3.69 6.13 -2.22
CA VAL A 128 -5.11 6.13 -1.84
C VAL A 128 -5.82 4.84 -2.27
N GLY A 129 -5.45 4.28 -3.43
CA GLY A 129 -5.93 2.95 -3.86
C GLY A 129 -5.56 1.83 -2.89
N SER A 130 -4.36 1.85 -2.32
CA SER A 130 -3.96 0.86 -1.30
C SER A 130 -4.66 1.05 0.04
N PHE A 131 -5.04 2.28 0.38
CA PHE A 131 -5.89 2.53 1.55
C PHE A 131 -7.29 1.94 1.36
N VAL A 132 -7.89 2.05 0.17
CA VAL A 132 -9.16 1.37 -0.17
C VAL A 132 -9.02 -0.13 0.06
N GLU A 133 -7.93 -0.74 -0.44
CA GLU A 133 -7.70 -2.18 -0.30
C GLU A 133 -7.48 -2.60 1.16
N ALA A 134 -6.68 -1.85 1.92
CA ALA A 134 -6.48 -2.09 3.35
C ALA A 134 -7.80 -2.03 4.13
N MET A 135 -8.71 -1.12 3.76
CA MET A 135 -10.05 -1.04 4.34
C MET A 135 -10.93 -2.23 3.95
N LYS A 136 -10.84 -2.74 2.71
CA LYS A 136 -11.53 -3.97 2.29
C LYS A 136 -11.02 -5.18 3.07
N PHE A 137 -9.70 -5.31 3.26
CA PHE A 137 -9.10 -6.34 4.10
C PHE A 137 -9.60 -6.26 5.55
N TYR A 138 -9.53 -5.08 6.18
CA TYR A 138 -10.00 -4.91 7.56
C TYR A 138 -11.47 -5.31 7.74
N LEU A 139 -12.34 -4.94 6.79
CA LEU A 139 -13.73 -5.38 6.80
C LEU A 139 -13.85 -6.89 6.66
N SER A 140 -13.06 -7.53 5.79
CA SER A 140 -13.10 -8.99 5.63
C SER A 140 -12.74 -9.75 6.92
N PHE A 141 -11.88 -9.18 7.76
CA PHE A 141 -11.48 -9.78 9.04
C PHE A 141 -12.56 -9.64 10.11
N LYS A 142 -13.23 -8.47 10.17
CA LYS A 142 -14.14 -8.11 11.26
C LYS A 142 -15.63 -8.27 10.93
N ASN A 143 -16.03 -8.41 9.65
CA ASN A 143 -17.44 -8.52 9.27
C ASN A 143 -17.96 -9.96 9.25
N GLU A 144 -18.75 -10.33 10.25
CA GLU A 144 -19.62 -11.53 10.23
C GLU A 144 -20.75 -11.44 9.17
N LYS A 145 -21.05 -10.22 8.66
CA LYS A 145 -22.23 -9.93 7.80
C LYS A 145 -21.90 -9.52 6.36
N GLN A 146 -20.67 -9.75 5.89
CA GLN A 146 -20.27 -9.60 4.49
C GLN A 146 -20.63 -8.24 3.83
N THR A 147 -20.62 -7.14 4.59
CA THR A 147 -20.92 -5.81 4.05
C THR A 147 -19.71 -5.25 3.30
N THR A 148 -19.92 -4.80 2.07
CA THR A 148 -18.87 -4.22 1.23
C THR A 148 -18.59 -2.75 1.55
N LEU A 149 -17.37 -2.27 1.25
CA LEU A 149 -16.93 -0.92 1.61
C LEU A 149 -17.80 0.16 0.95
N GLU A 150 -18.17 -0.04 -0.33
CA GLU A 150 -19.00 0.88 -1.10
C GLU A 150 -20.44 0.97 -0.59
N SER A 151 -20.90 0.00 0.23
CA SER A 151 -22.22 0.01 0.83
C SER A 151 -22.29 0.78 2.15
N LEU A 152 -21.15 1.14 2.73
CA LEU A 152 -21.08 1.82 4.03
C LEU A 152 -21.47 3.29 3.95
N ALA A 153 -22.11 3.81 5.00
CA ALA A 153 -22.33 5.24 5.14
C ALA A 153 -20.99 6.00 5.21
N PRO A 154 -20.90 7.28 4.78
CA PRO A 154 -19.67 8.06 4.85
C PRO A 154 -19.03 8.09 6.26
N SER A 155 -19.85 8.16 7.30
CA SER A 155 -19.39 8.09 8.69
C SER A 155 -18.78 6.73 9.08
N GLN A 156 -19.28 5.64 8.49
CA GLN A 156 -18.75 4.29 8.67
C GLN A 156 -17.45 4.11 7.88
N VAL A 157 -17.36 4.60 6.64
CA VAL A 157 -16.12 4.61 5.85
C VAL A 157 -15.00 5.33 6.63
N ARG A 158 -15.29 6.52 7.17
CA ARG A 158 -14.34 7.25 8.03
C ARG A 158 -13.91 6.43 9.26
N ARG A 159 -14.85 5.72 9.90
CA ARG A 159 -14.55 4.88 11.06
C ARG A 159 -13.65 3.70 10.70
N VAL A 160 -13.91 3.04 9.56
CA VAL A 160 -13.09 1.93 9.06
C VAL A 160 -11.68 2.43 8.76
N LEU A 161 -11.53 3.58 8.08
CA LEU A 161 -10.23 4.18 7.80
C LEU A 161 -9.44 4.44 9.10
N TYR A 162 -10.09 5.02 10.10
CA TYR A 162 -9.46 5.25 11.40
C TYR A 162 -9.03 3.93 12.06
N LYS A 163 -9.86 2.90 12.00
CA LYS A 163 -9.55 1.57 12.54
C LYS A 163 -8.38 0.90 11.83
N VAL A 164 -8.31 0.95 10.49
CA VAL A 164 -7.16 0.49 9.70
C VAL A 164 -5.84 1.08 10.19
N LEU A 165 -5.84 2.33 10.67
CA LEU A 165 -4.65 3.01 11.16
C LEU A 165 -4.34 2.79 12.64
N THR A 166 -5.27 2.26 13.43
CA THR A 166 -5.19 2.28 14.91
C THR A 166 -5.44 0.94 15.59
N ASP A 167 -6.00 -0.04 14.88
CA ASP A 167 -6.38 -1.31 15.49
C ASP A 167 -5.14 -2.14 15.80
N THR A 168 -4.90 -2.35 17.10
CA THR A 168 -3.80 -3.18 17.59
C THR A 168 -4.21 -4.64 17.81
N ASP A 169 -5.51 -4.94 17.74
CA ASP A 169 -6.08 -6.27 17.98
C ASP A 169 -6.35 -6.99 16.65
N LEU A 170 -5.26 -7.23 15.93
CA LEU A 170 -5.21 -7.91 14.65
C LEU A 170 -4.28 -9.11 14.77
N GLU A 171 -4.71 -10.23 14.20
CA GLU A 171 -3.86 -11.42 14.08
C GLU A 171 -2.59 -11.07 13.27
N PRO A 172 -1.46 -11.78 13.48
CA PRO A 172 -0.20 -11.44 12.81
C PRO A 172 -0.33 -11.32 11.29
N ARG A 173 -1.09 -12.22 10.65
CA ARG A 173 -1.34 -12.17 9.21
C ARG A 173 -2.19 -10.97 8.79
N GLU A 174 -3.25 -10.67 9.53
CA GLU A 174 -4.13 -9.53 9.27
C GLU A 174 -3.36 -8.20 9.36
N ARG A 175 -2.49 -8.09 10.37
CA ARG A 175 -1.61 -6.94 10.52
C ARG A 175 -0.66 -6.79 9.33
N ARG A 176 -0.03 -7.88 8.88
CA ARG A 176 0.85 -7.86 7.70
C ARG A 176 0.10 -7.48 6.42
N LEU A 177 -1.13 -7.96 6.25
CA LEU A 177 -2.00 -7.55 5.14
C LEU A 177 -2.21 -6.04 5.12
N ILE A 178 -2.60 -5.46 6.26
CA ILE A 178 -2.84 -4.02 6.38
C ILE A 178 -1.56 -3.21 6.21
N GLU A 179 -0.50 -3.52 6.97
CA GLU A 179 0.73 -2.72 6.96
C GLU A 179 1.45 -2.80 5.61
N GLY A 180 1.43 -3.98 4.97
CA GLY A 180 1.96 -4.18 3.63
C GLY A 180 1.18 -3.41 2.56
N ALA A 181 -0.15 -3.34 2.68
CA ALA A 181 -1.00 -2.57 1.78
C ALA A 181 -0.75 -1.05 1.97
N LEU A 182 -0.70 -0.58 3.22
CA LEU A 182 -0.40 0.81 3.55
C LEU A 182 1.05 1.22 3.18
N GLY A 183 1.95 0.24 3.01
CA GLY A 183 3.37 0.50 2.82
C GLY A 183 4.01 1.10 4.06
N ARG A 184 3.55 0.72 5.26
CA ARG A 184 4.09 1.23 6.51
C ARG A 184 5.43 0.55 6.82
N THR A 185 6.41 1.36 7.16
CA THR A 185 7.76 0.91 7.49
C THR A 185 8.13 1.21 8.95
N PRO A 186 9.00 0.40 9.58
CA PRO A 186 9.53 0.69 10.91
C PRO A 186 10.34 1.99 10.96
N LYS A 187 10.57 2.51 12.16
CA LYS A 187 11.49 3.64 12.38
C LYS A 187 12.89 3.32 11.83
N HIS A 188 13.51 4.30 11.20
CA HIS A 188 14.85 4.19 10.57
C HIS A 188 14.94 3.11 9.48
N PHE A 189 13.82 2.71 8.87
CA PHE A 189 13.82 1.68 7.83
C PHE A 189 14.73 2.07 6.65
N TYR A 190 14.55 3.27 6.08
CA TYR A 190 15.36 3.73 4.95
C TYR A 190 16.84 3.89 5.31
N ASP A 191 17.15 4.43 6.50
CA ASP A 191 18.52 4.50 7.02
C ASP A 191 19.20 3.12 7.01
N LYS A 192 18.46 2.12 7.46
CA LYS A 192 19.00 0.76 7.51
C LYS A 192 19.13 0.14 6.12
N VAL A 193 18.20 0.39 5.20
CA VAL A 193 18.31 -0.04 3.80
C VAL A 193 19.55 0.59 3.14
N TRP A 194 19.82 1.86 3.43
CA TRP A 194 21.04 2.54 2.96
C TRP A 194 22.30 1.83 3.45
N VAL A 195 22.38 1.52 4.75
CA VAL A 195 23.50 0.78 5.34
C VAL A 195 23.67 -0.60 4.69
N VAL A 196 22.58 -1.32 4.43
CA VAL A 196 22.63 -2.61 3.71
C VAL A 196 23.22 -2.43 2.33
N LEU A 197 22.70 -1.50 1.53
CA LEU A 197 23.22 -1.26 0.19
C LEU A 197 24.71 -0.93 0.22
N GLY A 198 25.17 -0.14 1.21
CA GLY A 198 26.59 0.19 1.39
C GLY A 198 27.48 -1.01 1.67
N ARG A 199 26.88 -2.10 2.16
CA ARG A 199 27.55 -3.36 2.49
C ARG A 199 27.30 -4.46 1.46
N THR A 200 26.50 -4.19 0.43
CA THR A 200 26.12 -5.16 -0.61
C THR A 200 26.38 -4.53 -1.99
N HIS A 201 27.62 -4.61 -2.46
CA HIS A 201 28.07 -3.91 -3.68
C HIS A 201 27.24 -4.25 -4.92
N ALA A 202 26.78 -5.50 -5.02
CA ALA A 202 25.92 -5.94 -6.10
C ALA A 202 24.46 -5.45 -5.98
N GLY A 203 23.98 -5.05 -4.79
CA GLY A 203 22.62 -4.56 -4.56
C GLY A 203 21.66 -5.59 -3.99
N LEU A 204 20.36 -5.34 -4.13
CA LEU A 204 19.26 -6.19 -3.64
C LEU A 204 18.40 -6.71 -4.80
N THR A 205 17.83 -7.90 -4.65
CA THR A 205 16.80 -8.41 -5.56
C THR A 205 15.58 -8.92 -4.81
N VAL A 206 14.39 -8.68 -5.38
CA VAL A 206 13.11 -9.23 -4.90
C VAL A 206 12.15 -9.36 -6.08
N CYS A 207 11.44 -10.49 -6.18
CA CYS A 207 10.50 -10.78 -7.26
C CYS A 207 11.11 -10.56 -8.66
N GLY A 208 12.39 -10.92 -8.84
CA GLY A 208 13.14 -10.72 -10.09
C GLY A 208 13.54 -9.26 -10.41
N GLN A 209 13.17 -8.30 -9.55
CA GLN A 209 13.55 -6.90 -9.69
C GLN A 209 14.86 -6.64 -8.98
N HIS A 210 15.69 -5.77 -9.56
CA HIS A 210 17.02 -5.48 -9.06
C HIS A 210 17.20 -4.02 -8.67
N MET A 211 17.67 -3.78 -7.46
CA MET A 211 18.09 -2.47 -6.97
C MET A 211 19.61 -2.45 -6.78
N ALA A 212 20.30 -1.88 -7.77
CA ALA A 212 21.76 -1.78 -7.76
C ALA A 212 22.25 -0.83 -6.63
N SER A 213 23.30 -1.24 -5.92
CA SER A 213 23.91 -0.44 -4.85
C SER A 213 24.74 0.72 -5.41
N GLY A 214 25.70 0.44 -6.30
CA GLY A 214 26.66 1.45 -6.81
C GLY A 214 26.03 2.76 -7.28
N PRO A 215 25.16 2.77 -8.30
CA PRO A 215 24.50 3.99 -8.78
C PRO A 215 23.61 4.64 -7.73
N THR A 216 23.01 3.86 -6.82
CA THR A 216 22.11 4.40 -5.79
C THR A 216 22.91 5.15 -4.74
N ILE A 217 24.01 4.59 -4.24
CA ILE A 217 24.80 5.22 -3.17
C ILE A 217 25.64 6.38 -3.67
N THR A 218 26.13 6.31 -4.91
CA THR A 218 26.97 7.36 -5.49
C THR A 218 26.18 8.59 -5.94
N MET A 219 24.92 8.42 -6.35
CA MET A 219 24.11 9.51 -6.90
C MET A 219 23.07 10.06 -5.94
N MET A 220 22.83 9.41 -4.80
CA MET A 220 21.78 9.78 -3.84
C MET A 220 22.36 9.99 -2.44
N SER A 221 21.53 10.46 -1.51
CA SER A 221 21.86 10.62 -0.09
C SER A 221 20.92 9.82 0.80
N GLN A 222 21.41 9.36 1.96
CA GLN A 222 20.71 8.46 2.90
C GLN A 222 19.30 8.92 3.33
N ASN A 223 19.04 10.22 3.35
CA ASN A 223 17.79 10.81 3.84
C ASN A 223 17.04 11.67 2.82
N GLU A 224 17.38 11.55 1.54
CA GLU A 224 16.71 12.33 0.50
C GLU A 224 15.48 11.61 -0.06
N LEU A 225 14.55 12.40 -0.60
CA LEU A 225 13.29 11.88 -1.14
C LEU A 225 13.50 10.94 -2.34
N ASN A 226 14.55 11.13 -3.14
CA ASN A 226 14.84 10.27 -4.29
C ASN A 226 15.20 8.85 -3.85
N PHE A 227 16.03 8.71 -2.81
CA PHE A 227 16.39 7.42 -2.25
C PHE A 227 15.16 6.71 -1.67
N ILE A 228 14.37 7.43 -0.86
CA ILE A 228 13.13 6.89 -0.29
C ILE A 228 12.17 6.44 -1.40
N THR A 229 11.99 7.27 -2.43
CA THR A 229 11.13 6.96 -3.58
C THR A 229 11.64 5.73 -4.34
N LYS A 230 12.96 5.55 -4.46
CA LYS A 230 13.56 4.38 -5.11
C LYS A 230 13.29 3.10 -4.34
N VAL A 231 13.47 3.11 -3.02
CA VAL A 231 13.16 1.97 -2.14
C VAL A 231 11.66 1.65 -2.18
N GLU A 232 10.80 2.67 -2.10
CA GLU A 232 9.35 2.51 -2.23
C GLU A 232 8.94 1.85 -3.55
N ASN A 233 9.50 2.30 -4.67
CA ASN A 233 9.20 1.75 -5.98
C ASN A 233 9.69 0.31 -6.14
N PHE A 234 10.81 -0.04 -5.51
CA PHE A 234 11.33 -1.42 -5.44
C PHE A 234 10.40 -2.33 -4.64
N LEU A 235 9.96 -1.91 -3.45
CA LEU A 235 9.04 -2.69 -2.60
C LEU A 235 7.64 -2.83 -3.20
N CYS A 236 7.18 -1.82 -3.94
CA CYS A 236 5.87 -1.85 -4.61
C CYS A 236 5.74 -2.92 -5.69
N GLN A 237 6.85 -3.47 -6.20
CA GLN A 237 6.83 -4.56 -7.18
C GLN A 237 6.33 -5.88 -6.56
N ILE A 238 6.31 -5.96 -5.23
CA ILE A 238 5.78 -7.12 -4.52
C ILE A 238 4.25 -7.06 -4.52
N SER A 239 3.59 -7.98 -5.23
CA SER A 239 2.12 -7.98 -5.36
C SER A 239 1.38 -8.34 -4.06
N SER A 240 1.92 -9.23 -3.23
CA SER A 240 1.30 -9.65 -1.96
C SER A 240 1.65 -8.67 -0.84
N PRO A 241 0.66 -8.05 -0.19
CA PRO A 241 0.88 -7.22 0.99
C PRO A 241 1.61 -7.95 2.11
N GLU A 242 1.24 -9.20 2.42
CA GLU A 242 1.86 -9.96 3.51
C GLU A 242 3.33 -10.22 3.25
N TYR A 243 3.67 -10.59 2.02
CA TYR A 243 5.05 -10.80 1.61
C TYR A 243 5.84 -9.49 1.67
N ARG A 244 5.25 -8.38 1.22
CA ARG A 244 5.87 -7.06 1.30
C ARG A 244 6.15 -6.66 2.74
N ALA A 245 5.19 -6.88 3.65
CA ALA A 245 5.37 -6.63 5.07
C ALA A 245 6.51 -7.50 5.65
N MET A 246 6.60 -8.77 5.27
CA MET A 246 7.69 -9.66 5.68
C MET A 246 9.06 -9.19 5.22
N VAL A 247 9.17 -8.72 3.97
CA VAL A 247 10.42 -8.11 3.44
C VAL A 247 10.80 -6.86 4.25
N VAL A 248 9.83 -6.06 4.66
CA VAL A 248 10.04 -4.85 5.47
C VAL A 248 10.36 -5.16 6.94
N GLU A 249 9.79 -6.22 7.52
CA GLU A 249 10.03 -6.66 8.90
C GLU A 249 11.44 -7.21 9.11
N ARG A 250 12.09 -7.62 8.02
CA ARG A 250 13.39 -8.28 7.98
C ARG A 250 14.49 -7.39 8.58
N ASN A 251 15.36 -7.95 9.41
CA ASN A 251 16.48 -7.23 10.06
C ASN A 251 17.62 -6.91 9.09
N PRO A 252 17.89 -5.64 8.77
CA PRO A 252 18.84 -5.21 7.73
C PRO A 252 20.33 -5.30 8.13
N GLU A 253 20.73 -6.14 9.07
CA GLU A 253 22.11 -6.14 9.59
C GLU A 253 23.15 -6.87 8.70
N LEU A 254 22.89 -7.00 7.40
CA LEU A 254 23.69 -7.85 6.52
C LEU A 254 24.91 -7.16 5.92
N VAL A 255 26.02 -7.90 5.88
CA VAL A 255 27.18 -7.64 5.02
C VAL A 255 27.35 -8.88 4.15
N PHE A 256 27.21 -8.75 2.85
CA PHE A 256 27.57 -9.84 1.93
C PHE A 256 28.81 -9.41 1.16
N LYS A 257 29.85 -10.24 1.23
CA LYS A 257 31.14 -9.96 0.59
C LYS A 257 31.15 -10.29 -0.91
N ASP A 258 30.05 -10.81 -1.45
CA ASP A 258 30.01 -11.40 -2.78
C ASP A 258 29.68 -10.40 -3.90
N LEU A 259 30.03 -10.82 -5.12
CA LEU A 259 29.68 -10.16 -6.39
C LEU A 259 28.20 -10.34 -6.79
N THR A 260 27.42 -11.10 -6.02
CA THR A 260 26.02 -11.42 -6.32
C THR A 260 25.05 -10.58 -5.48
N PRO A 261 23.96 -10.07 -6.07
CA PRO A 261 22.93 -9.35 -5.32
C PRO A 261 22.32 -10.20 -4.21
N VAL A 262 21.87 -9.55 -3.14
CA VAL A 262 21.14 -10.23 -2.06
C VAL A 262 19.72 -10.54 -2.52
N ASP A 263 19.43 -11.82 -2.68
CA ASP A 263 18.10 -12.28 -3.03
C ASP A 263 17.20 -12.43 -1.80
N LEU A 264 16.29 -11.46 -1.64
CA LEU A 264 15.31 -11.43 -0.56
C LEU A 264 14.32 -12.60 -0.65
N ASP A 265 14.05 -13.11 -1.86
CA ASP A 265 13.16 -14.26 -2.02
C ASP A 265 13.80 -15.55 -1.53
N SER A 266 15.07 -15.75 -1.85
CA SER A 266 15.86 -16.87 -1.34
C SER A 266 15.96 -16.86 0.19
N LEU A 267 16.13 -15.68 0.80
CA LEU A 267 16.18 -15.55 2.26
C LEU A 267 14.86 -15.93 2.92
N ILE A 268 13.72 -15.48 2.39
CA ILE A 268 12.41 -15.83 2.96
C ILE A 268 12.12 -17.32 2.75
N LYS A 269 12.42 -17.88 1.57
CA LYS A 269 12.29 -19.32 1.31
C LYS A 269 13.14 -20.15 2.27
N GLY A 270 14.40 -19.76 2.50
CA GLY A 270 15.28 -20.42 3.46
C GLY A 270 14.72 -20.35 4.89
N ALA A 271 14.12 -19.22 5.28
CA ALA A 271 13.47 -19.07 6.59
C ALA A 271 12.26 -20.00 6.74
N VAL A 272 11.42 -20.10 5.71
CA VAL A 272 10.26 -21.02 5.68
C VAL A 272 10.71 -22.48 5.72
N ASN A 273 11.74 -22.85 4.96
CA ASN A 273 12.30 -24.21 4.99
C ASN A 273 12.82 -24.58 6.38
N ARG A 274 13.48 -23.63 7.05
CA ARG A 274 13.98 -23.84 8.41
C ARG A 274 12.85 -23.92 9.43
N TYR A 275 11.83 -23.08 9.28
CA TYR A 275 10.59 -23.17 10.05
C TYR A 275 9.91 -24.55 9.89
N ASN A 276 9.88 -25.11 8.68
CA ASN A 276 9.35 -26.46 8.43
C ASN A 276 10.22 -27.58 9.00
N THR A 277 11.53 -27.35 9.17
CA THR A 277 12.44 -28.35 9.77
C THR A 277 12.16 -28.53 11.26
N ASP A 278 11.71 -27.47 11.94
CA ASP A 278 11.38 -27.47 13.36
C ASP A 278 9.93 -27.97 13.62
N ARG A 279 9.21 -28.47 12.60
CA ARG A 279 7.82 -28.94 12.68
C ARG A 279 7.65 -30.38 12.18
N GLU A 280 6.61 -31.04 12.68
CA GLU A 280 6.22 -32.38 12.24
C GLU A 280 5.56 -32.38 10.85
N GLU A 281 4.80 -31.32 10.52
CA GLU A 281 4.12 -31.16 9.24
C GLU A 281 4.71 -29.98 8.44
N MET A 282 4.96 -30.21 7.15
CA MET A 282 5.40 -29.16 6.24
C MET A 282 4.25 -28.22 5.91
N VAL A 283 4.45 -26.94 6.15
CA VAL A 283 3.46 -25.90 5.88
C VAL A 283 3.93 -24.92 4.82
N GLY A 284 2.97 -24.19 4.25
CA GLY A 284 3.25 -23.17 3.24
C GLY A 284 3.72 -21.85 3.86
N ILE A 285 4.10 -20.91 3.00
CA ILE A 285 4.42 -19.54 3.43
C ILE A 285 3.23 -18.82 4.09
N ALA A 286 1.99 -19.23 3.76
CA ALA A 286 0.78 -18.67 4.33
C ALA A 286 0.72 -18.88 5.86
N ASP A 287 1.09 -20.07 6.33
CA ASP A 287 1.17 -20.39 7.75
C ASP A 287 2.30 -19.60 8.43
N PHE A 288 3.41 -19.40 7.73
CA PHE A 288 4.50 -18.56 8.22
C PHE A 288 4.08 -17.09 8.39
N TYR A 289 3.15 -16.58 7.58
CA TYR A 289 2.55 -15.25 7.78
C TYR A 289 1.64 -15.17 9.02
N CYS A 290 1.19 -16.29 9.57
CA CYS A 290 0.40 -16.31 10.80
C CYS A 290 1.29 -16.21 12.04
N GLU A 291 2.60 -16.44 11.92
CA GLU A 291 3.51 -16.41 13.06
C GLU A 291 3.84 -15.00 13.52
N THR A 292 4.17 -14.86 14.81
CA THR A 292 4.54 -13.54 15.36
C THR A 292 5.76 -12.94 14.66
N LYS A 293 5.87 -11.62 14.70
CA LYS A 293 7.05 -10.91 14.18
C LYS A 293 8.36 -11.41 14.79
N GLY A 294 8.35 -11.73 16.09
CA GLY A 294 9.52 -12.25 16.79
C GLY A 294 10.00 -13.58 16.22
N GLN A 295 9.07 -14.52 16.00
CA GLN A 295 9.40 -15.82 15.44
C GLN A 295 9.88 -15.73 13.99
N THR A 296 9.13 -15.05 13.13
CA THR A 296 9.51 -14.86 11.71
C THR A 296 10.88 -14.19 11.58
N SER A 297 11.15 -13.16 12.39
CA SER A 297 12.46 -12.49 12.43
C SER A 297 13.58 -13.42 12.90
N ALA A 298 13.31 -14.33 13.84
CA ALA A 298 14.29 -15.30 14.33
C ALA A 298 14.69 -16.31 13.24
N TYR A 299 13.73 -16.86 12.50
CA TYR A 299 14.03 -17.76 11.39
C TYR A 299 14.76 -17.05 10.25
N MET A 300 14.35 -15.82 9.90
CA MET A 300 15.08 -14.99 8.93
C MET A 300 16.52 -14.71 9.36
N ALA A 301 16.75 -14.41 10.65
CA ALA A 301 18.09 -14.18 11.18
C ALA A 301 18.96 -15.46 11.16
N ARG A 302 18.37 -16.62 11.45
CA ARG A 302 19.06 -17.92 11.35
C ARG A 302 19.47 -18.23 9.91
N THR A 303 18.56 -18.11 8.94
CA THR A 303 18.87 -18.33 7.52
C THR A 303 19.97 -17.41 7.01
N VAL A 304 19.93 -16.14 7.43
CA VAL A 304 21.02 -15.20 7.17
C VAL A 304 22.35 -15.70 7.72
N LEU A 305 22.36 -16.13 8.99
CA LEU A 305 23.57 -16.59 9.65
C LEU A 305 24.14 -17.81 8.95
N ASP A 306 23.30 -18.78 8.58
CA ASP A 306 23.73 -19.96 7.83
C ASP A 306 24.39 -19.56 6.51
N ASN A 307 23.76 -18.66 5.75
CA ASN A 307 24.32 -18.17 4.50
C ASN A 307 25.70 -17.55 4.74
N LEU A 308 25.84 -16.63 5.70
CA LEU A 308 27.12 -16.00 6.03
C LEU A 308 28.19 -17.02 6.48
N LEU A 309 27.80 -18.03 7.26
CA LEU A 309 28.70 -19.09 7.73
C LEU A 309 29.14 -20.01 6.58
N HIS A 310 28.23 -20.38 5.69
CA HIS A 310 28.55 -21.19 4.51
C HIS A 310 29.52 -20.48 3.56
N PHE A 311 29.46 -19.14 3.45
CA PHE A 311 30.44 -18.35 2.69
C PHE A 311 31.78 -18.15 3.41
N SER A 312 31.85 -18.36 4.73
CA SER A 312 33.09 -18.23 5.50
C SER A 312 33.99 -19.47 5.50
N ALA A 313 33.57 -20.58 4.89
CA ALA A 313 34.39 -21.78 4.70
C ALA A 313 34.56 -22.06 3.19
N PRO A 314 35.72 -21.69 2.61
CA PRO A 314 36.89 -22.53 2.77
C PRO A 314 38.21 -21.75 2.74
N GLU A 315 38.68 -21.22 3.87
CA GLU A 315 40.09 -20.78 4.00
C GLU A 315 40.50 -20.68 5.48
N CYS A 316 40.36 -21.78 6.21
CA CYS A 316 41.10 -21.96 7.46
C CYS A 316 41.86 -23.29 7.36
N ARG A 317 42.99 -23.26 6.65
CA ARG A 317 44.02 -24.29 6.81
C ARG A 317 44.94 -23.81 7.93
N ILE A 318 44.91 -24.54 9.04
CA ILE A 318 45.93 -24.42 10.07
C ILE A 318 47.20 -25.04 9.49
N THR A 319 48.21 -24.22 9.21
CA THR A 319 49.62 -24.64 9.16
C THR A 319 50.31 -24.04 10.36
#